data_AF-A0A919DAV5-F1
#
_entry.id   AF-A0A919DAV5-F1
#
_cell.length_a   1.000
_cell.length_b   1.000
_cell.length_c   1.000
_cell.angle_alpha   90.00
_cell.angle_beta   90.00
_cell.angle_gamma   90.00
#
_symmetry.space_group_name_H-M   'P 1'
#
loop_
_entity.id
_entity.type
_entity.pdbx_description
1 polymer ?
#
loop_
_entity_poly.entity_id
_entity_poly.type
_entity_poly.pdbx_seq_one_letter_code
_entity_poly.pdbx_strand_id
1 'polypeptide(L)' 'MAAVMPWERMGSKITSRHRELPAVVYVRQSTRQQVEGHQESTRRQYALVDRAVTLG' A
#
# COMPACT_ATOMS: atom_id res chain seq x y z
N MET A 1 -19.21 13.20 24.50
CA MET A 1 -19.80 12.30 23.48
C MET A 1 -19.10 12.56 22.15
N ALA A 2 -17.99 11.87 21.87
CA ALA A 2 -17.24 12.07 20.63
C ALA A 2 -18.06 11.52 19.45
N ALA A 3 -18.36 12.37 18.47
CA ALA A 3 -19.08 11.97 17.27
C ALA A 3 -18.16 11.04 16.45
N VAL A 4 -18.53 9.77 16.35
CA VAL A 4 -17.93 8.81 15.40
C VAL A 4 -18.11 9.37 13.99
N MET A 5 -16.99 9.57 13.29
CA MET A 5 -17.00 10.17 11.96
C MET A 5 -17.54 9.17 10.92
N PRO A 6 -18.17 9.63 9.81
CA PRO A 6 -18.84 8.74 8.86
C PRO A 6 -17.94 7.65 8.25
N TRP A 7 -16.64 7.93 8.11
CA TRP A 7 -15.63 6.99 7.60
C TRP A 7 -15.19 5.95 8.65
N GLU A 8 -15.47 6.16 9.93
CA GLU A 8 -15.26 5.18 11.01
C GLU A 8 -16.42 4.17 11.09
N ARG A 9 -17.60 4.51 10.53
CA ARG A 9 -18.75 3.58 10.44
C ARG A 9 -18.64 2.60 9.27
N MET A 10 -17.75 2.86 8.32
CA MET A 10 -17.47 1.94 7.23
C MET A 10 -16.54 0.87 7.82
N GLY A 11 -17.07 -0.31 8.09
CA GLY A 11 -16.27 -1.45 8.56
C GLY A 11 -15.00 -1.64 7.72
N SER A 12 -13.98 -2.30 8.28
CA SER A 12 -12.66 -2.48 7.66
C SER A 12 -12.75 -2.63 6.14
N LYS A 13 -12.06 -1.73 5.41
CA LYS A 13 -11.95 -1.79 3.94
C LYS A 13 -11.46 -3.16 3.44
N ILE A 14 -10.78 -3.91 4.31
CA ILE A 14 -10.34 -5.28 4.07
C ILE A 14 -11.25 -6.25 4.83
N THR A 15 -12.09 -6.95 4.08
CA THR A 15 -12.97 -8.03 4.57
C THR A 15 -12.28 -9.40 4.46
N SER A 16 -12.86 -10.44 5.07
CA SER A 16 -12.35 -11.83 4.98
C SER A 16 -12.22 -12.30 3.52
N ARG A 17 -13.22 -11.98 2.68
CA ARG A 17 -13.20 -12.27 1.24
C ARG A 17 -12.00 -11.65 0.52
N HIS A 18 -11.53 -10.47 0.93
CA HIS A 18 -10.34 -9.86 0.32
C HIS A 18 -9.04 -10.61 0.67
N ARG A 19 -9.00 -11.32 1.80
CA ARG A 19 -7.84 -12.12 2.23
C ARG A 19 -7.76 -13.49 1.54
N GLU A 20 -8.88 -13.95 0.99
CA GLU A 20 -8.96 -15.20 0.22
C GLU A 20 -8.47 -15.03 -1.23
N LEU A 21 -8.37 -13.78 -1.71
CA LEU A 21 -7.89 -13.48 -3.06
C LEU A 21 -6.36 -13.42 -3.11
N PRO A 22 -5.73 -13.80 -4.24
CA PRO A 22 -4.30 -13.60 -4.44
C PRO A 22 -3.92 -12.12 -4.27
N ALA A 23 -2.86 -11.88 -3.50
CA ALA A 23 -2.29 -10.55 -3.34
C ALA A 23 -1.34 -10.25 -4.50
N VAL A 24 -1.51 -9.11 -5.15
CA VAL A 24 -0.64 -8.66 -6.25
C VAL A 24 -0.10 -7.28 -5.92
N VAL A 25 1.21 -7.10 -6.09
CA VAL A 25 1.88 -5.80 -5.91
C VAL A 25 2.22 -5.23 -7.29
N TYR A 26 1.65 -4.06 -7.60
CA TYR A 26 2.00 -3.29 -8.79
C TYR A 26 2.84 -2.08 -8.40
N VAL A 27 4.09 -2.05 -8.85
CA VAL A 27 4.99 -0.91 -8.65
C VAL A 27 5.01 -0.07 -9.92
N ARG A 28 4.66 1.21 -9.80
CA ARG A 28 4.75 2.17 -10.91
C ARG A 28 6.09 2.89 -10.87
N GLN A 29 6.65 3.19 -12.04
CA GLN A 29 7.83 4.01 -12.16
C GLN A 29 7.49 5.48 -11.90
N SER A 30 8.17 6.11 -10.94
CA SER A 30 8.13 7.57 -10.75
C SER A 30 8.91 8.31 -11.83
N THR A 31 8.54 9.57 -12.11
CA THR A 31 9.30 10.41 -13.05
C THR A 31 10.68 10.77 -12.46
N ARG A 32 11.66 11.09 -13.30
CA ARG A 32 13.05 11.40 -12.85
C ARG A 32 13.09 12.48 -11.75
N GLN A 33 12.35 13.57 -11.95
CA GLN A 33 12.27 14.66 -10.98
C GLN A 33 11.68 14.21 -9.63
N GLN A 34 10.71 13.29 -9.64
CA GLN A 34 10.12 12.74 -8.42
C GLN A 34 11.07 11.76 -7.72
N VAL A 35 11.89 11.02 -8.46
CA VAL A 35 12.90 10.13 -7.88
C VAL A 35 13.97 10.93 -7.13
N GLU A 36 14.43 12.04 -7.71
CA GLU A 36 15.41 12.93 -7.08
C GLU A 36 14.85 13.61 -5.82
N GLY A 37 13.61 14.08 -5.88
CA GLY A 37 12.94 14.78 -4.77
C GLY A 37 12.41 13.87 -3.67
N HIS A 38 12.09 12.59 -3.96
CA HIS A 38 11.42 11.68 -3.02
C HIS A 38 12.16 10.34 -2.85
N GLN A 39 13.48 10.40 -2.69
CA GLN A 39 14.35 9.21 -2.62
C GLN A 39 13.92 8.18 -1.57
N GLU A 40 13.43 8.60 -0.41
CA GLU A 40 12.99 7.68 0.64
C GLU A 40 11.73 6.91 0.24
N SER A 41 10.76 7.59 -0.39
CA SER A 41 9.56 6.96 -0.94
C SER A 41 9.90 6.00 -2.06
N THR A 42 10.84 6.37 -2.95
CA THR A 42 11.33 5.50 -4.01
C THR A 42 12.00 4.25 -3.42
N ARG A 43 12.91 4.40 -2.44
CA ARG A 43 13.55 3.25 -1.77
C ARG A 43 12.53 2.30 -1.14
N ARG A 44 11.53 2.82 -0.42
CA ARG A 44 10.48 2.00 0.19
C ARG A 44 9.62 1.29 -0.86
N GLN A 45 9.32 1.95 -1.99
CA GLN A 45 8.55 1.34 -3.07
C GLN A 45 9.27 0.16 -3.71
N TYR A 46 10.59 0.26 -3.93
CA TYR A 46 11.36 -0.87 -4.44
C TYR A 46 11.56 -1.97 -3.39
N ALA A 47 11.74 -1.61 -2.12
CA ALA A 47 11.84 -2.60 -1.03
C ALA A 47 10.56 -3.43 -0.84
N LEU A 48 9.39 -2.95 -1.30
CA LEU A 48 8.17 -3.74 -1.32
C LEU A 48 8.26 -4.94 -2.29
N VAL A 49 9.05 -4.82 -3.36
CA VAL A 49 9.31 -5.93 -4.27
C VAL A 49 10.07 -7.03 -3.53
N ASP A 50 11.16 -6.68 -2.85
CA ASP A 50 11.97 -7.63 -2.07
C ASP A 50 11.13 -8.32 -0.98
N ARG A 51 10.26 -7.54 -0.33
CA ARG A 51 9.34 -8.07 0.68
C ARG A 51 8.31 -9.02 0.07
N ALA A 52 7.76 -8.70 -1.10
CA ALA A 52 6.80 -9.56 -1.79
C ALA A 52 7.46 -10.89 -2.19
N VAL A 53 8.67 -10.85 -2.76
CA VAL A 53 9.47 -12.05 -3.11
C VAL A 53 9.72 -12.93 -1.88
N THR A 54 10.00 -12.32 -0.73
CA THR A 54 10.22 -13.06 0.53
C THR A 54 8.95 -13.78 1.01
N LEU A 55 7.76 -13.28 0.65
CA LEU A 55 6.49 -13.83 1.07
C LEU A 55 5.96 -14.95 0.14
N GLY A 56 6.58 -15.17 -1.02
CA GLY A 56 6.22 -16.21 -1.99
C GLY A 56 5.49 -15.65 -3.20
#